data_AF-A0A7S2QEN2-F1
#
_entry.id   AF-A0A7S2QEN2-F1
#
_cell.length_a   1.000
_cell.length_b   1.000
_cell.length_c   1.000
_cell.angle_alpha   90.00
_cell.angle_beta   90.00
_cell.angle_gamma   90.00
#
_symmetry.space_group_name_H-M   'P 1'
#
loop_
_entity.id
_entity.type
_entity.pdbx_description
1 polymer ?
#
loop_
_entity_poly.entity_id
_entity_poly.type
_entity_poly.pdbx_seq_one_letter_code
_entity_poly.pdbx_strand_id
1 'polypeptide(L)'
;ENLKDITAKDLAASVVAARQVGHVAAEDLSDVLVETLAGQLDKLSLQRVSFFITAFAKHSVADAKFWRAAASAVSGSSDDITPQVLVSLFDAFRKSGLRSEPLYSKLSHRVYGVLE
;
A
#
# COMPACT_ATOMS: atom_id res chain seq x y z
N GLU A 1 0.01 8.69 -18.77
CA GLU A 1 1.09 7.70 -18.52
C GLU A 1 0.50 6.50 -17.80
N ASN A 2 0.87 5.28 -18.19
CA ASN A 2 0.37 4.07 -17.53
C ASN A 2 1.12 3.90 -16.22
N LEU A 3 0.41 3.81 -15.09
CA LEU A 3 0.96 3.39 -13.79
C LEU A 3 1.67 2.01 -13.82
N LYS A 4 1.62 1.30 -14.96
CA LYS A 4 2.29 0.02 -15.19
C LYS A 4 3.82 0.14 -15.28
N ASP A 5 4.34 1.31 -15.70
CA ASP A 5 5.77 1.50 -15.98
C ASP A 5 6.52 2.18 -14.82
N ILE A 6 5.78 2.76 -13.84
CA ILE A 6 6.38 3.34 -12.65
C ILE A 6 6.52 2.27 -11.55
N THR A 7 7.70 2.19 -10.93
CA THR A 7 7.87 1.26 -9.80
C THR A 7 7.19 1.82 -8.55
N ALA A 8 6.79 0.94 -7.63
CA ALA A 8 6.22 1.34 -6.34
C ALA A 8 7.13 2.30 -5.56
N LYS A 9 8.46 2.12 -5.67
CA LYS A 9 9.46 2.97 -5.05
C LYS A 9 9.48 4.36 -5.68
N ASP A 10 9.50 4.44 -7.00
CA ASP A 10 9.56 5.72 -7.71
C ASP A 10 8.27 6.53 -7.50
N LEU A 11 7.12 5.84 -7.48
CA LEU A 11 5.84 6.48 -7.17
C LEU A 11 5.82 7.04 -5.75
N ALA A 12 6.22 6.25 -4.74
CA ALA A 12 6.28 6.71 -3.36
C ALA A 12 7.25 7.90 -3.17
N ALA A 13 8.43 7.84 -3.80
CA ALA A 13 9.40 8.93 -3.78
C ALA A 13 8.84 10.20 -4.45
N SER A 14 8.14 10.06 -5.58
CA SER A 14 7.53 11.17 -6.31
C SER A 14 6.43 11.85 -5.50
N VAL A 15 5.58 11.07 -4.83
CA VAL A 15 4.52 11.62 -3.93
C VAL A 15 5.13 12.44 -2.81
N VAL A 16 6.17 11.92 -2.14
CA VAL A 16 6.84 12.65 -1.05
C VAL A 16 7.53 13.91 -1.57
N ALA A 17 8.29 13.80 -2.66
CA ALA A 17 8.99 14.94 -3.25
C ALA A 17 8.00 16.05 -3.65
N ALA A 18 6.91 15.70 -4.32
CA ALA A 18 5.89 16.65 -4.74
C ALA A 18 5.24 17.39 -3.56
N ARG A 19 4.93 16.67 -2.47
CA ARG A 19 4.40 17.27 -1.23
C ARG A 19 5.43 18.14 -0.50
N GLN A 20 6.72 17.80 -0.55
CA GLN A 20 7.79 18.59 0.08
C GLN A 20 8.08 19.90 -0.65
N VAL A 21 7.82 19.97 -1.97
CA VAL A 21 7.99 21.21 -2.74
C VAL A 21 7.02 22.30 -2.26
N GLY A 22 5.85 21.93 -1.71
CA GLY A 22 4.86 22.88 -1.19
C GLY A 22 4.21 23.77 -2.26
N HIS A 23 4.30 23.37 -3.53
CA HIS A 23 3.65 24.07 -4.64
C HIS A 23 2.34 23.37 -4.98
N VAL A 24 1.24 24.13 -5.06
CA VAL A 24 -0.12 23.59 -5.23
C VAL A 24 -0.24 22.58 -6.38
N ALA A 25 0.32 22.89 -7.56
CA ALA A 25 0.25 21.97 -8.70
C ALA A 25 1.01 20.64 -8.47
N ALA A 26 2.07 20.66 -7.66
CA ALA A 26 2.79 19.44 -7.30
C ALA A 26 2.01 18.63 -6.26
N GLU A 27 1.38 19.29 -5.29
CA GLU A 27 0.49 18.64 -4.33
C GLU A 27 -0.71 17.99 -5.02
N ASP A 28 -1.37 18.71 -5.94
CA ASP A 28 -2.49 18.21 -6.75
C ASP A 28 -2.08 16.98 -7.56
N LEU A 29 -0.91 17.02 -8.20
CA LEU A 29 -0.37 15.86 -8.93
C LEU A 29 -0.15 14.68 -7.99
N SER A 30 0.40 14.92 -6.79
CA SER A 30 0.63 13.86 -5.80
C SER A 30 -0.67 13.19 -5.36
N ASP A 31 -1.74 13.97 -5.18
CA ASP A 31 -3.04 13.46 -4.76
C ASP A 31 -3.69 12.65 -5.89
N VAL A 32 -3.65 13.15 -7.13
CA VAL A 32 -4.13 12.40 -8.31
C VAL A 32 -3.40 11.06 -8.46
N LEU A 33 -2.08 11.04 -8.25
CA LEU A 33 -1.29 9.81 -8.33
C LEU A 33 -1.70 8.79 -7.26
N VAL A 34 -1.88 9.25 -6.02
CA VAL A 34 -2.27 8.38 -4.90
C VAL A 34 -3.71 7.88 -5.09
N GLU A 35 -4.64 8.73 -5.49
CA GLU A 35 -6.03 8.35 -5.76
C GLU A 35 -6.14 7.35 -6.92
N THR A 36 -5.40 7.59 -8.00
CA THR A 36 -5.39 6.68 -9.15
C THR A 36 -4.84 5.31 -8.76
N LEU A 37 -3.75 5.26 -7.99
CA LEU A 37 -3.22 4.00 -7.46
C LEU A 37 -4.25 3.31 -6.55
N ALA A 38 -4.83 4.04 -5.60
CA ALA A 38 -5.80 3.49 -4.64
C ALA A 38 -7.00 2.84 -5.35
N GLY A 39 -7.50 3.46 -6.43
CA GLY A 39 -8.59 2.93 -7.26
C GLY A 39 -8.21 1.75 -8.17
N GLN A 40 -6.96 1.30 -8.14
CA GLN A 40 -6.48 0.15 -8.91
C GLN A 40 -5.99 -1.01 -8.05
N LEU A 41 -5.80 -0.81 -6.73
CA LEU A 41 -5.19 -1.83 -5.84
C LEU A 41 -5.94 -3.16 -5.84
N ASP A 42 -7.27 -3.12 -5.95
CA ASP A 42 -8.15 -4.30 -6.01
C ASP A 42 -7.97 -5.15 -7.28
N LYS A 43 -7.44 -4.56 -8.35
CA LYS A 43 -7.18 -5.22 -9.65
C LYS A 43 -5.76 -5.78 -9.74
N LEU A 44 -4.92 -5.53 -8.76
CA LEU A 44 -3.53 -5.99 -8.72
C LEU A 44 -3.42 -7.29 -7.93
N SER A 45 -2.43 -8.12 -8.27
CA SER A 45 -2.08 -9.25 -7.41
C SER A 45 -1.62 -8.78 -6.04
N LEU A 46 -1.82 -9.60 -5.01
CA LEU A 46 -1.44 -9.27 -3.64
C LEU A 46 0.07 -9.00 -3.51
N GLN A 47 0.90 -9.69 -4.29
CA GLN A 47 2.33 -9.42 -4.36
C GLN A 47 2.61 -7.99 -4.86
N ARG A 48 1.93 -7.54 -5.92
CA ARG A 48 2.07 -6.16 -6.42
C ARG A 48 1.56 -5.14 -5.41
N VAL A 49 0.41 -5.38 -4.81
CA VAL A 49 -0.14 -4.54 -3.73
C VAL A 49 0.87 -4.40 -2.58
N SER A 50 1.54 -5.49 -2.21
CA SER A 50 2.56 -5.48 -1.14
C SER A 50 3.75 -4.59 -1.44
N PHE A 51 4.16 -4.47 -2.72
CA PHE A 51 5.24 -3.55 -3.12
C PHE A 51 4.86 -2.09 -2.89
N PHE A 52 3.64 -1.69 -3.28
CA PHE A 52 3.15 -0.33 -3.04
C PHE A 52 3.00 -0.03 -1.55
N ILE A 53 2.38 -0.94 -0.79
CA ILE A 53 2.22 -0.82 0.66
C ILE A 53 3.59 -0.62 1.35
N THR A 54 4.56 -1.47 1.02
CA THR A 54 5.87 -1.44 1.66
C THR A 54 6.65 -0.17 1.27
N ALA A 55 6.57 0.26 0.02
CA ALA A 55 7.19 1.49 -0.44
C ALA A 55 6.57 2.72 0.24
N PHE A 56 5.25 2.82 0.29
CA PHE A 56 4.56 3.94 0.94
C PHE A 56 4.86 4.00 2.44
N ALA A 57 4.90 2.86 3.13
CA ALA A 57 5.32 2.80 4.53
C ALA A 57 6.77 3.25 4.73
N LYS A 58 7.69 2.79 3.88
CA LYS A 58 9.12 3.15 3.94
C LYS A 58 9.35 4.64 3.71
N HIS A 59 8.57 5.24 2.82
CA HIS A 59 8.63 6.66 2.49
C HIS A 59 7.75 7.52 3.42
N SER A 60 7.13 6.94 4.45
CA SER A 60 6.24 7.64 5.39
C SER A 60 5.10 8.40 4.71
N VAL A 61 4.55 7.85 3.62
CA VAL A 61 3.40 8.45 2.92
C VAL A 61 2.16 8.34 3.81
N ALA A 62 1.77 9.46 4.41
CA ALA A 62 0.61 9.55 5.27
C ALA A 62 -0.66 9.87 4.46
N ASP A 63 -1.19 8.88 3.74
CA ASP A 63 -2.43 9.04 2.97
C ASP A 63 -3.52 8.07 3.42
N ALA A 64 -4.53 8.59 4.11
CA ALA A 64 -5.57 7.77 4.71
C ALA A 64 -6.47 7.06 3.67
N LYS A 65 -6.63 7.62 2.45
CA LYS A 65 -7.42 6.98 1.39
C LYS A 65 -6.67 5.78 0.85
N PHE A 66 -5.38 5.94 0.54
CA PHE A 66 -4.51 4.84 0.15
C PHE A 66 -4.49 3.71 1.17
N TRP A 67 -4.26 4.02 2.46
CA TRP A 67 -4.12 2.99 3.48
C TRP A 67 -5.41 2.18 3.69
N ARG A 68 -6.58 2.82 3.57
CA ARG A 68 -7.88 2.11 3.60
C ARG A 68 -8.08 1.24 2.36
N ALA A 69 -7.78 1.76 1.17
CA ALA A 69 -7.87 0.98 -0.08
C ALA A 69 -6.93 -0.23 -0.06
N ALA A 70 -5.69 -0.04 0.41
CA ALA A 70 -4.71 -1.10 0.60
C ALA A 70 -5.20 -2.18 1.58
N ALA A 71 -5.76 -1.78 2.72
CA ALA A 71 -6.34 -2.72 3.68
C ALA A 71 -7.50 -3.52 3.07
N SER A 72 -8.36 -2.87 2.28
CA SER A 72 -9.44 -3.52 1.56
C SER A 72 -8.91 -4.52 0.53
N ALA A 73 -7.92 -4.16 -0.28
CA ALA A 73 -7.32 -5.04 -1.27
C ALA A 73 -6.67 -6.28 -0.63
N VAL A 74 -5.90 -6.10 0.45
CA VAL A 74 -5.28 -7.20 1.20
C VAL A 74 -6.34 -8.11 1.84
N SER A 75 -7.40 -7.51 2.38
CA SER A 75 -8.50 -8.26 3.00
C SER A 75 -9.38 -8.97 1.98
N GLY A 76 -9.53 -8.43 0.77
CA GLY A 76 -10.35 -9.00 -0.30
C GLY A 76 -9.65 -10.06 -1.13
N SER A 77 -8.31 -10.02 -1.20
CA SER A 77 -7.53 -10.95 -2.02
C SER A 77 -7.63 -12.41 -1.52
N SER A 78 -7.68 -13.36 -2.46
CA SER A 78 -7.55 -14.80 -2.20
C SER A 78 -6.17 -15.35 -2.60
N ASP A 79 -5.23 -14.48 -2.97
CA ASP A 79 -3.93 -14.91 -3.47
C ASP A 79 -3.13 -15.59 -2.36
N ASP A 80 -2.43 -16.66 -2.75
CA ASP A 80 -1.38 -17.25 -1.93
C ASP A 80 -0.23 -16.25 -1.75
N ILE A 81 0.32 -16.25 -0.56
CA ILE A 81 1.25 -15.23 -0.12
C ILE A 81 2.35 -15.89 0.71
N THR A 82 3.60 -15.55 0.39
CA THR A 82 4.74 -16.05 1.13
C THR A 82 4.80 -15.45 2.53
N PRO A 83 5.36 -16.15 3.53
CA PRO A 83 5.50 -15.63 4.88
C PRO A 83 6.28 -14.31 4.94
N GLN A 84 7.27 -14.12 4.05
CA GLN A 84 8.02 -12.86 3.95
C GLN A 84 7.13 -11.67 3.58
N VAL A 85 6.17 -11.87 2.67
CA VAL A 85 5.22 -10.81 2.29
C VAL A 85 4.24 -10.54 3.44
N LEU A 86 3.79 -11.56 4.18
CA LEU A 86 2.92 -11.36 5.36
C LEU A 86 3.59 -10.46 6.41
N VAL A 87 4.85 -10.76 6.76
CA VAL A 87 5.64 -9.96 7.70
C VAL A 87 5.79 -8.52 7.20
N SER A 88 6.05 -8.34 5.90
CA SER A 88 6.18 -7.01 5.28
C SER A 88 4.88 -6.21 5.36
N LEU A 89 3.73 -6.86 5.13
CA LEU A 89 2.41 -6.22 5.26
C LEU A 89 2.14 -5.83 6.71
N PHE A 90 2.41 -6.70 7.68
CA PHE A 90 2.26 -6.38 9.11
C PHE A 90 3.08 -5.15 9.52
N ASP A 91 4.36 -5.11 9.17
CA ASP A 91 5.22 -3.96 9.51
C ASP A 91 4.77 -2.68 8.80
N ALA A 92 4.38 -2.76 7.53
CA ALA A 92 3.93 -1.61 6.78
C ALA A 92 2.61 -1.01 7.31
N PHE A 93 1.61 -1.85 7.62
CA PHE A 93 0.36 -1.36 8.22
C PHE A 93 0.54 -0.84 9.65
N ARG A 94 1.46 -1.44 10.42
CA ARG A 94 1.84 -0.90 11.72
C ARG A 94 2.44 0.51 11.58
N LYS A 95 3.33 0.73 10.60
CA LYS A 95 3.94 2.04 10.32
C LYS A 95 2.95 3.09 9.84
N SER A 96 1.92 2.70 9.10
CA SER A 96 0.88 3.64 8.66
C SER A 96 -0.04 4.12 9.78
N GLY A 97 -0.04 3.44 10.93
CA GLY A 97 -0.92 3.74 12.05
C GLY A 97 -2.38 3.33 11.82
N LEU A 98 -2.68 2.63 10.72
CA LEU A 98 -4.03 2.15 10.42
C LEU A 98 -4.45 1.09 11.44
N ARG A 99 -5.42 1.41 12.30
CA ARG A 99 -6.01 0.46 13.26
C ARG A 99 -7.25 -0.18 12.64
N SER A 100 -7.07 -1.34 11.99
CA SER A 100 -8.17 -2.12 11.39
C SER A 100 -8.16 -3.54 11.94
N GLU A 101 -9.04 -3.80 12.91
CA GLU A 101 -9.19 -5.14 13.49
C GLU A 101 -9.51 -6.23 12.44
N PRO A 102 -10.41 -6.00 11.45
CA PRO A 102 -10.66 -6.99 10.39
C PRO A 102 -9.41 -7.34 9.58
N LEU A 103 -8.57 -6.34 9.26
CA LEU A 103 -7.33 -6.55 8.52
C LEU A 103 -6.35 -7.41 9.33
N TYR A 104 -6.11 -7.04 10.59
CA TYR A 104 -5.14 -7.75 11.44
C TYR A 104 -5.60 -9.16 11.78
N SER A 105 -6.91 -9.39 11.98
CA SER A 105 -7.47 -10.73 12.12
C SER A 105 -7.18 -11.59 10.87
N LYS A 106 -7.44 -11.05 9.67
CA LYS A 106 -7.21 -11.78 8.42
C LYS A 106 -5.73 -12.06 8.16
N LEU A 107 -4.85 -11.10 8.42
CA LEU A 107 -3.40 -11.31 8.30
C LEU A 107 -2.90 -12.37 9.30
N SER A 108 -3.42 -12.38 10.53
CA SER A 108 -3.05 -13.37 11.55
C SER A 108 -3.47 -14.78 11.13
N HIS A 109 -4.71 -14.94 10.62
CA HIS A 109 -5.18 -16.22 10.08
C HIS A 109 -4.28 -16.76 8.96
N ARG A 110 -3.85 -15.89 8.04
CA ARG A 110 -2.92 -16.29 6.97
C ARG A 110 -1.55 -16.72 7.51
N VAL A 111 -1.05 -16.07 8.57
CA VAL A 111 0.21 -16.48 9.20
C VAL A 111 0.10 -17.88 9.81
N TYR A 112 -0.99 -18.18 10.52
CA TYR A 112 -1.21 -19.51 11.08
C TYR A 112 -1.23 -20.59 10.00
N GLY A 113 -1.92 -20.36 8.88
CA GLY A 113 -1.98 -21.32 7.78
C GLY A 113 -0.65 -21.55 7.04
N VAL A 114 0.38 -20.74 7.27
CA VAL A 114 1.74 -20.93 6.72
C VAL A 114 2.67 -21.63 7.71
N LEU A 115 2.29 -21.70 9.00
CA LEU A 115 3.06 -22.36 10.05
C LEU A 115 2.66 -23.82 10.27
N GLU A 116 1.47 -24.22 9.79
CA GLU A 116 1.00 -25.60 9.73
C GLU A 116 1.55 -26.35 8.51
#